data_AF-A0A7H9BXH1-F1
#
_entry.id   AF-A0A7H9BXH1-F1
#
_cell.length_a   1.000
_cell.length_b   1.000
_cell.length_c   1.000
_cell.angle_alpha   90.00
_cell.angle_beta   90.00
_cell.angle_gamma   90.00
#
_symmetry.space_group_name_H-M   'P 1'
#
loop_
_entity.id
_entity.type
_entity.pdbx_description
1 polymer ?
#
loop_
_entity_poly.entity_id
_entity_poly.type
_entity_poly.pdbx_seq_one_letter_code
_entity_poly.pdbx_strand_id
1 'polypeptide(L)'
;MNNSEGRLGEFERHLTGGFEHGKLMFLENSDPSIGTELVMFFMDVEYDPVRVTFDPEGMASIHSDGHKWHMLSADQLMMLSDMCEEAVRMWEKWDEEHQDDG
;
A
#
# COMPACT_ATOMS: atom_id res chain seq x y z
N MET A 1 23.42 6.48 17.44
CA MET A 1 22.38 6.33 16.40
C MET A 1 22.57 4.96 15.79
N ASN A 2 21.60 4.08 15.99
CA ASN A 2 21.73 2.65 15.68
C ASN A 2 21.69 2.44 14.16
N ASN A 3 22.78 1.92 13.60
CA ASN A 3 22.93 1.63 12.18
C ASN A 3 22.05 0.45 11.69
N SER A 4 21.15 -0.05 12.54
CA SER A 4 20.26 -1.19 12.29
C SER A 4 18.92 -0.77 11.71
N GLU A 5 18.38 0.39 12.12
CA GLU A 5 17.09 0.90 11.63
C GLU A 5 17.16 1.24 10.13
N GLY A 6 18.28 1.84 9.69
CA GLY A 6 18.51 2.13 8.27
C GLY A 6 18.62 0.88 7.40
N ARG A 7 19.24 -0.20 7.91
CA ARG A 7 19.42 -1.45 7.15
C ARG A 7 18.13 -2.25 7.03
N LEU A 8 17.29 -2.22 8.05
CA LEU A 8 15.99 -2.87 8.01
C LEU A 8 15.08 -2.18 6.98
N GLY A 9 14.99 -0.85 7.03
CA GLY A 9 14.20 -0.09 6.06
C GLY A 9 14.70 -0.24 4.61
N GLU A 10 16.02 -0.31 4.38
CA GLU A 10 16.55 -0.63 3.05
C GLU A 10 16.17 -2.03 2.55
N PHE A 11 16.15 -3.01 3.46
CA PHE A 11 15.76 -4.38 3.13
C PHE A 11 14.26 -4.49 2.79
N GLU A 12 13.39 -3.85 3.57
CA GLU A 12 11.94 -3.78 3.29
C GLU A 12 11.69 -3.13 1.95
N ARG A 13 12.31 -1.97 1.70
CA ARG A 13 12.22 -1.29 0.41
C ARG A 13 12.69 -2.16 -0.73
N HIS A 14 13.73 -2.97 -0.54
CA HIS A 14 14.16 -3.89 -1.59
C HIS A 14 13.08 -4.93 -1.92
N LEU A 15 12.45 -5.53 -0.90
CA LEU A 15 11.41 -6.55 -1.08
C LEU A 15 10.12 -6.00 -1.68
N THR A 16 9.79 -4.75 -1.39
CA THR A 16 8.62 -4.05 -1.91
C THR A 16 8.91 -3.33 -3.23
N GLY A 17 10.01 -3.63 -3.94
CA GLY A 17 10.32 -3.02 -5.24
C GLY A 17 10.68 -1.53 -5.19
N GLY A 18 11.09 -1.03 -4.03
CA GLY A 18 11.54 0.34 -3.78
C GLY A 18 10.58 1.17 -2.93
N PHE A 19 9.38 0.65 -2.67
CA PHE A 19 8.29 1.34 -1.99
C PHE A 19 8.45 1.35 -0.46
N GLU A 20 7.99 2.45 0.15
CA GLU A 20 8.07 2.61 1.60
C GLU A 20 7.01 1.72 2.28
N HIS A 21 7.42 1.04 3.36
CA HIS A 21 6.53 0.18 4.14
C HIS A 21 5.40 0.99 4.79
N GLY A 22 4.18 0.47 4.73
CA GLY A 22 3.03 0.99 5.48
C GLY A 22 2.51 2.34 4.99
N LYS A 23 2.89 2.77 3.78
CA LYS A 23 2.52 4.08 3.24
C LYS A 23 1.67 3.95 2.00
N LEU A 24 0.61 4.76 1.93
CA LEU A 24 -0.25 4.90 0.77
C LEU A 24 0.42 5.71 -0.33
N MET A 25 0.26 5.25 -1.57
CA MET A 25 0.76 5.95 -2.76
C MET A 25 -0.05 5.63 -4.01
N PHE A 26 -0.22 6.63 -4.86
CA PHE A 26 -0.77 6.43 -6.19
C PHE A 26 0.29 5.84 -7.12
N LEU A 27 -0.09 4.77 -7.82
CA LEU A 27 0.68 4.19 -8.91
C LEU A 27 -0.08 4.42 -10.21
N GLU A 28 0.59 5.07 -11.16
CA GLU A 28 0.16 5.06 -12.56
C GLU A 28 0.63 3.75 -13.19
N ASN A 29 -0.30 2.87 -13.53
CA ASN A 29 0.04 1.64 -14.21
C ASN A 29 0.43 1.92 -15.66
N SER A 30 1.47 1.22 -16.11
CA SER A 30 1.88 1.25 -17.52
C SER A 30 0.82 0.63 -18.45
N ASP A 31 -0.08 -0.19 -17.90
CA ASP A 31 -1.25 -0.70 -18.62
C ASP A 31 -2.44 0.27 -18.45
N PRO A 32 -2.89 0.96 -19.51
CA PRO A 32 -4.00 1.91 -19.44
C PRO A 32 -5.33 1.29 -19.02
N SER A 33 -5.48 -0.04 -19.12
CA SER A 33 -6.72 -0.73 -18.73
C SER A 33 -6.87 -0.91 -17.22
N ILE A 34 -5.77 -0.84 -16.47
CA ILE A 34 -5.78 -0.93 -15.00
C ILE A 34 -6.03 0.46 -14.39
N GLY A 35 -5.54 1.52 -15.04
CA GLY A 35 -5.68 2.89 -14.56
C GLY A 35 -4.81 3.20 -13.34
N THR A 36 -5.12 4.31 -12.67
CA THR A 36 -4.47 4.72 -11.43
C THR A 36 -4.91 3.81 -10.28
N GLU A 37 -3.97 3.30 -9.51
CA GLU A 37 -4.24 2.53 -8.29
C GLU A 37 -3.70 3.25 -7.06
N LEU A 38 -4.44 3.22 -5.95
CA LEU A 38 -3.92 3.57 -4.64
C LEU A 38 -3.46 2.30 -3.92
N VAL A 39 -2.17 2.22 -3.62
CA VAL A 39 -1.52 1.02 -3.10
C VAL A 39 -0.78 1.29 -1.79
N MET A 40 -0.64 0.25 -0.98
CA MET A 40 0.30 0.16 0.13
C MET A 40 1.06 -1.16 0.05
N PHE A 41 2.33 -1.12 0.44
CA PHE A 41 3.14 -2.32 0.65
C PHE A 41 3.54 -2.42 2.12
N PHE A 42 3.47 -3.59 2.71
CA PHE A 42 3.99 -3.82 4.06
C PHE A 42 4.49 -5.26 4.22
N MET A 43 5.20 -5.55 5.31
CA MET A 43 5.67 -6.89 5.64
C MET A 43 4.70 -7.55 6.62
N ASP A 44 4.30 -8.78 6.36
CA ASP A 44 3.48 -9.57 7.28
C ASP A 44 4.32 -10.07 8.50
N VAL A 45 3.74 -10.87 9.39
CA VAL A 45 4.48 -11.35 10.58
C VAL A 45 5.62 -12.33 10.26
N GLU A 46 5.60 -12.99 9.10
CA GLU A 46 6.70 -13.83 8.61
C GLU A 46 7.73 -13.05 7.81
N TYR A 47 7.51 -11.73 7.67
CA TYR A 47 8.34 -10.85 6.88
C TYR A 47 8.26 -11.17 5.37
N ASP A 48 7.08 -11.60 4.91
CA ASP A 48 6.73 -11.67 3.50
C ASP A 48 6.09 -10.33 3.04
N PRO A 49 6.41 -9.81 1.84
CA PRO A 49 5.83 -8.57 1.35
C PRO A 49 4.36 -8.77 0.94
N VAL A 50 3.51 -7.84 1.36
CA VAL A 50 2.08 -7.80 1.11
C VAL A 50 1.76 -6.56 0.29
N ARG A 51 1.08 -6.74 -0.84
CA ARG A 51 0.49 -5.65 -1.63
C ARG A 51 -0.97 -5.49 -1.25
N VAL A 52 -1.38 -4.27 -0.94
CA VAL A 52 -2.78 -3.92 -0.67
C VAL A 52 -3.19 -2.78 -1.59
N THR A 53 -4.34 -2.91 -2.23
CA THR A 53 -4.95 -1.83 -3.01
C THR A 53 -6.21 -1.33 -2.32
N PHE A 54 -6.52 -0.04 -2.52
CA PHE A 54 -7.67 0.63 -1.93
C PHE A 54 -8.49 1.28 -3.03
N ASP A 55 -9.78 1.00 -3.06
CA ASP A 55 -10.72 1.69 -3.96
C ASP A 55 -11.20 3.03 -3.35
N PRO A 56 -11.89 3.88 -4.13
CA PRO A 56 -12.41 5.17 -3.65
C PRO A 56 -13.40 5.05 -2.48
N GLU A 57 -14.05 3.90 -2.32
CA GLU A 57 -14.95 3.60 -1.20
C GLU A 57 -14.21 3.14 0.07
N GLY A 58 -12.88 3.02 0.02
CA GLY A 58 -12.04 2.62 1.13
C GLY A 58 -11.95 1.10 1.34
N MET A 59 -12.39 0.29 0.38
CA MET A 59 -12.29 -1.16 0.47
C MET A 59 -10.86 -1.61 0.16
N ALA A 60 -10.25 -2.32 1.10
CA ALA A 60 -8.93 -2.90 0.92
C ALA A 60 -9.00 -4.28 0.25
N SER A 61 -8.17 -4.49 -0.78
CA SER A 61 -7.91 -5.80 -1.38
C SER A 61 -6.45 -6.18 -1.14
N ILE A 62 -6.20 -7.29 -0.47
CA ILE A 62 -4.85 -7.82 -0.21
C ILE A 62 -4.50 -8.92 -1.21
N HIS A 63 -3.36 -8.76 -1.87
CA HIS A 63 -2.91 -9.60 -2.98
C HIS A 63 -1.84 -10.58 -2.49
N SER A 64 -2.00 -11.85 -2.85
CA SER A 64 -1.17 -12.96 -2.33
C SER A 64 -0.30 -13.63 -3.39
N ASP A 65 0.03 -12.91 -4.47
CA ASP A 65 0.81 -13.32 -5.66
C ASP A 65 1.39 -14.75 -5.61
N GLY A 66 0.54 -15.73 -5.97
CA GLY A 66 1.00 -17.08 -6.26
C GLY A 66 0.99 -18.10 -5.12
N HIS A 67 0.13 -17.96 -4.09
CA HIS A 67 -0.34 -19.04 -3.17
C HIS A 67 0.18 -19.06 -1.72
N LYS A 68 0.62 -17.94 -1.16
CA LYS A 68 0.89 -17.84 0.29
C LYS A 68 -0.29 -17.22 1.04
N TRP A 69 -0.56 -17.72 2.24
CA TRP A 69 -1.45 -17.04 3.18
C TRP A 69 -0.64 -15.95 3.85
N HIS A 70 -1.18 -14.74 3.94
CA HIS A 70 -0.56 -13.68 4.74
C HIS A 70 -0.96 -13.85 6.20
N MET A 71 0.01 -13.76 7.10
CA MET A 71 -0.25 -13.82 8.53
C MET A 71 -0.14 -12.40 9.11
N LEU A 72 -1.28 -11.90 9.60
CA LEU A 72 -1.40 -10.53 10.11
C LEU A 72 -1.62 -10.53 11.61
N SER A 73 -0.87 -9.68 12.31
CA SER A 73 -1.13 -9.37 13.71
C SER A 73 -2.38 -8.50 13.87
N ALA A 74 -2.90 -8.40 15.09
CA ALA A 74 -4.00 -7.49 15.40
C ALA A 74 -3.64 -6.03 15.06
N ASP A 75 -2.42 -5.61 15.35
CA ASP A 75 -1.94 -4.26 15.06
C ASP A 75 -1.90 -3.96 13.56
N GLN A 76 -1.49 -4.95 12.74
CA GLN A 76 -1.51 -4.81 11.28
C GLN A 76 -2.92 -4.74 10.72
N LEU A 77 -3.87 -5.48 11.30
CA LEU A 77 -5.28 -5.38 10.93
C LEU A 77 -5.87 -4.02 11.30
N MET A 78 -5.52 -3.46 12.46
CA MET A 78 -5.93 -2.10 12.86
C MET A 78 -5.30 -1.05 11.93
N MET A 79 -4.01 -1.17 11.61
CA MET A 79 -3.35 -0.31 10.63
C MET A 79 -4.06 -0.34 9.28
N LEU A 80 -4.43 -1.53 8.77
CA LEU A 80 -5.19 -1.63 7.52
C LEU A 80 -6.54 -0.92 7.59
N SER A 81 -7.24 -1.05 8.72
CA SER A 81 -8.50 -0.34 8.96
C SER A 81 -8.31 1.19 8.90
N ASP A 82 -7.26 1.72 9.54
CA ASP A 82 -6.97 3.15 9.53
C ASP A 82 -6.61 3.64 8.11
N MET A 83 -5.85 2.83 7.35
CA MET A 83 -5.47 3.13 5.97
C MET A 83 -6.67 3.16 5.02
N CYS A 84 -7.73 2.39 5.28
CA CYS A 84 -8.97 2.48 4.51
C CYS A 84 -9.59 3.89 4.59
N GLU A 85 -9.61 4.49 5.78
CA GLU A 85 -10.15 5.86 5.96
C GLU A 85 -9.25 6.92 5.33
N GLU A 86 -7.92 6.75 5.41
CA GLU A 86 -6.97 7.66 4.77
C GLU A 86 -7.03 7.56 3.24
N ALA A 87 -7.22 6.35 2.71
CA ALA A 87 -7.34 6.10 1.28
C ALA A 87 -8.53 6.85 0.66
N VAL A 88 -9.69 6.87 1.32
CA VAL A 88 -10.86 7.63 0.87
C VAL A 88 -10.51 9.11 0.70
N ARG A 89 -9.85 9.71 1.70
CA ARG A 89 -9.46 11.14 1.65
C ARG A 89 -8.45 11.42 0.54
N MET A 90 -7.54 10.49 0.28
CA MET A 90 -6.58 10.63 -0.82
C MET A 90 -7.27 10.57 -2.18
N TRP A 91 -8.25 9.67 -2.35
CA TRP A 91 -9.06 9.59 -3.56
C TRP A 91 -9.91 10.84 -3.79
N GLU A 92 -10.60 11.34 -2.77
CA GLU A 92 -11.38 12.59 -2.85
C GLU A 92 -10.51 13.75 -3.33
N LYS A 93 -9.31 13.89 -2.75
CA LYS A 93 -8.36 14.93 -3.14
C LYS A 93 -7.85 14.74 -4.56
N TRP A 94 -7.54 13.50 -4.95
CA TRP A 94 -7.07 13.20 -6.31
C TRP A 94 -8.16 13.54 -7.34
N ASP A 95 -9.42 13.17 -7.08
CA ASP A 95 -10.55 13.50 -7.93
C ASP A 95 -10.73 15.02 -8.08
N GLU A 96 -10.65 15.78 -6.99
CA GLU A 96 -10.72 17.27 -7.01
C GLU A 96 -9.63 17.88 -7.90
N GLU A 97 -8.41 17.36 -7.85
CA GLU A 97 -7.27 17.87 -8.63
C GLU A 97 -7.36 17.52 -10.12
N HIS A 98 -8.08 16.45 -10.50
CA HIS A 98 -8.15 15.95 -11.88
C HIS A 98 -9.50 16.23 -12.58
N GLN A 99 -10.47 16.82 -11.87
CA GLN A 99 -11.72 17.31 -12.46
C GLN A 99 -11.57 18.67 -13.17
N ASP A 100 -10.52 19.44 -12.88
CA ASP A 100 -10.27 20.77 -13.49
C ASP A 100 -9.57 20.72 -14.88
N ASP A 101 -9.23 19.53 -15.36
CA ASP A 101 -8.60 19.31 -16.68
C ASP A 101 -9.61 18.95 -17.81
N GLY A 102 -10.93 19.09 -17.55
CA GLY A 102 -12.04 18.72 -18.45
C GLY A 102 -12.86 19.88 -19.01
#